data_AF-A0A553ZSA9-F1
#
_entry.id   AF-A0A553ZSA9-F1
#
_cell.length_a   1.000
_cell.length_b   1.000
_cell.length_c   1.000
_cell.angle_alpha   90.00
_cell.angle_beta   90.00
_cell.angle_gamma   90.00
#
_symmetry.space_group_name_H-M   'P 1'
#
loop_
_entity.id
_entity.type
_entity.pdbx_description
1 polymer ?
#
loop_
_entity_poly.entity_id
_entity_poly.type
_entity_poly.pdbx_seq_one_letter_code
_entity_poly.pdbx_strand_id
1 'polypeptide(L)'
;SNAIRIQGQSGHSSDPARGVNAIELMHDAIGHILQLRDNLKERYHYEAFTVPYPTLNLGHIHGGDASNRICACCELHMDIRPLP
;
A
#
# COMPACT_ATOMS: atom_id res chain seq x y z
N SER A 1 0.94 3.37 -14.56
CA SER A 1 1.24 3.19 -13.13
C SER A 1 0.15 2.33 -12.52
N ASN A 2 0.51 1.38 -11.66
CA ASN A 2 -0.47 0.58 -10.93
C ASN A 2 -0.73 1.26 -9.59
N ALA A 3 -2.01 1.48 -9.27
CA ALA A 3 -2.43 2.10 -8.02
C ALA A 3 -3.41 1.19 -7.28
N ILE A 4 -3.22 1.06 -5.97
CA ILE A 4 -4.16 0.45 -5.06
C ILE A 4 -5.02 1.56 -4.48
N ARG A 5 -6.33 1.43 -4.62
CA ARG A 5 -7.32 2.39 -4.13
C ARG A 5 -8.19 1.72 -3.10
N ILE A 6 -8.27 2.31 -1.92
CA ILE A 6 -9.14 1.85 -0.85
C ILE A 6 -10.21 2.91 -0.62
N GLN A 7 -11.46 2.46 -0.68
CA GLN A 7 -12.64 3.24 -0.33
C GLN A 7 -13.12 2.78 1.04
N GLY A 8 -13.09 3.71 2.00
CA GLY A 8 -13.70 3.57 3.31
C GLY A 8 -15.03 4.32 3.37
N GLN A 9 -15.38 4.79 4.57
CA GLN A 9 -16.61 5.54 4.82
C GLN A 9 -16.28 6.72 5.74
N SER A 10 -16.59 7.94 5.28
CA SER A 10 -16.38 9.14 6.06
C SER A 10 -17.29 9.21 7.28
N GLY A 11 -16.83 9.86 8.33
CA GLY A 11 -17.60 10.14 9.54
C GLY A 11 -16.85 11.16 10.40
N HIS A 12 -17.47 11.58 11.50
CA HIS A 12 -16.82 12.45 12.46
C HIS A 12 -15.75 11.64 13.22
N SER A 13 -14.52 12.14 13.34
CA SER A 13 -13.45 11.35 13.96
C SER A 13 -13.69 11.02 15.45
N SER A 14 -14.58 11.75 16.12
CA SER A 14 -15.01 11.45 17.50
C SER A 14 -16.04 10.33 17.62
N ASP A 15 -16.59 9.82 16.51
CA ASP A 15 -17.52 8.68 16.49
C ASP A 15 -17.04 7.65 15.43
N PRO A 16 -15.91 6.96 15.71
CA PRO A 16 -15.27 6.05 14.76
C PRO A 16 -16.17 4.87 14.35
N ALA A 17 -17.13 4.48 15.18
CA ALA A 17 -18.06 3.39 14.89
C ALA A 17 -18.99 3.68 13.70
N ARG A 18 -19.09 4.94 13.26
CA ARG A 18 -19.93 5.36 12.12
C ARG A 18 -19.15 5.53 10.81
N GLY A 19 -17.88 5.15 10.77
CA GLY A 19 -17.06 5.23 9.56
C GLY A 19 -16.11 4.06 9.42
N VAL A 20 -15.37 4.07 8.31
CA VAL A 20 -14.33 3.10 7.99
C VAL A 20 -13.12 3.88 7.49
N ASN A 21 -12.01 3.81 8.22
CA ASN A 21 -10.84 4.60 7.92
C ASN A 21 -10.01 3.94 6.80
N ALA A 22 -10.01 4.57 5.62
CA ALA A 22 -9.28 4.06 4.45
C ALA A 22 -7.75 4.03 4.66
N ILE A 23 -7.19 4.87 5.54
CA ILE A 23 -5.75 4.86 5.84
C ILE A 23 -5.38 3.63 6.67
N GLU A 24 -6.21 3.24 7.64
CA GLU A 24 -5.99 2.03 8.45
C GLU A 24 -6.03 0.78 7.57
N LEU A 25 -7.02 0.70 6.67
CA LEU A 25 -7.08 -0.38 5.68
C LEU A 25 -5.88 -0.36 4.72
N MET A 26 -5.38 0.81 4.34
CA MET A 26 -4.16 0.92 3.50
C MET A 26 -2.92 0.48 4.25
N HIS A 27 -2.81 0.78 5.54
CA HIS A 27 -1.74 0.28 6.39
C HIS A 27 -1.72 -1.27 6.37
N ASP A 28 -2.87 -1.90 6.54
CA ASP A 28 -2.96 -3.37 6.52
C ASP A 28 -2.61 -3.94 5.14
N ALA A 29 -3.09 -3.31 4.06
CA ALA A 29 -2.73 -3.69 2.70
C ALA A 29 -1.21 -3.56 2.43
N ILE A 30 -0.58 -2.48 2.91
CA ILE A 30 0.88 -2.28 2.82
C ILE A 30 1.61 -3.40 3.55
N GLY A 31 1.13 -3.82 4.72
CA GLY A 31 1.69 -4.97 5.44
C GLY A 31 1.78 -6.21 4.56
N HIS A 32 0.70 -6.56 3.87
CA HIS A 32 0.68 -7.69 2.94
C HIS A 32 1.56 -7.48 1.70
N ILE A 33 1.65 -6.26 1.18
CA ILE A 33 2.52 -5.93 0.03
C ILE A 33 4.00 -6.09 0.40
N LEU A 34 4.39 -5.69 1.61
CA LEU A 34 5.76 -5.86 2.10
C LEU A 34 6.10 -7.33 2.30
N GLN A 35 5.16 -8.13 2.84
CA GLN A 35 5.31 -9.58 2.89
C GLN A 35 5.51 -10.17 1.50
N LEU A 36 4.71 -9.76 0.50
CA LEU A 36 4.87 -10.20 -0.89
C LEU A 36 6.26 -9.84 -1.44
N ARG A 37 6.73 -8.61 -1.22
CA ARG A 37 8.08 -8.19 -1.63
C ARG A 37 9.16 -9.13 -1.09
N ASP A 38 9.09 -9.43 0.21
CA ASP A 38 10.10 -10.26 0.86
C ASP A 38 10.05 -11.71 0.34
N ASN A 39 8.84 -12.26 0.15
CA ASN A 39 8.65 -13.57 -0.49
C ASN A 39 9.21 -13.62 -1.93
N LEU A 40 8.97 -12.58 -2.73
CA LEU A 40 9.49 -12.51 -4.11
C LEU A 40 11.02 -12.45 -4.12
N LYS A 41 11.61 -11.68 -3.20
CA LYS A 41 13.06 -11.57 -3.06
C LYS A 41 13.71 -12.89 -2.66
N GLU A 42 13.08 -13.66 -1.78
CA GLU A 42 13.58 -14.97 -1.34
C GLU A 42 13.44 -16.04 -2.42
N ARG A 43 12.32 -16.03 -3.15
CA ARG A 43 11.99 -17.09 -4.12
C ARG A 43 12.71 -16.95 -5.46
N TYR A 44 12.97 -15.73 -5.90
CA TYR A 44 13.51 -15.45 -7.22
C TYR A 44 14.90 -14.84 -7.11
N HIS A 45 15.88 -15.54 -7.64
CA HIS A 45 17.26 -15.07 -7.69
C HIS A 45 17.90 -15.32 -9.05
N TYR A 46 18.59 -14.32 -9.59
CA TYR A 46 19.36 -14.48 -10.83
C TYR A 46 20.66 -13.66 -10.79
N GLU A 47 21.77 -14.35 -10.55
CA GLU A 47 23.09 -13.76 -10.28
C GLU A 47 23.69 -12.96 -11.44
N ALA A 48 23.13 -13.07 -12.65
CA ALA A 48 23.57 -12.29 -13.81
C ALA A 48 23.26 -10.78 -13.69
N PHE A 49 22.48 -10.37 -12.68
CA PHE A 49 22.10 -8.98 -12.44
C PHE A 49 22.71 -8.42 -11.15
N THR A 50 23.05 -7.12 -11.16
CA THR A 50 23.55 -6.41 -9.97
C THR A 50 22.54 -6.37 -8.83
N VAL A 51 21.25 -6.32 -9.15
CA VAL A 51 20.14 -6.55 -8.21
C VAL A 51 19.53 -7.90 -8.60
N PRO A 52 19.99 -9.01 -8.00
CA PRO A 52 19.68 -10.34 -8.47
C PRO A 52 18.32 -10.84 -7.99
N TYR A 53 17.35 -9.96 -7.72
CA TYR A 53 16.02 -10.30 -7.22
C TYR A 53 14.98 -9.26 -7.68
N PRO A 54 13.68 -9.62 -7.76
CA PRO A 54 12.62 -8.65 -8.07
C PRO A 54 12.55 -7.54 -7.02
N THR A 55 12.32 -6.30 -7.45
CA THR A 55 12.14 -5.17 -6.53
C THR A 55 10.71 -4.67 -6.52
N LEU A 56 10.28 -4.13 -5.36
CA LEU A 56 8.99 -3.50 -5.15
C LEU A 56 9.22 -2.16 -4.44
N ASN A 57 8.69 -1.09 -5.01
CA ASN A 57 8.76 0.26 -4.46
C ASN A 57 7.37 0.81 -4.13
N LEU A 58 7.20 1.36 -2.92
CA LEU A 58 6.03 2.12 -2.51
C LEU A 58 6.29 3.60 -2.84
N GLY A 59 5.84 4.05 -4.00
CA GLY A 59 6.31 5.32 -4.59
C GLY A 59 5.52 6.57 -4.15
N HIS A 60 4.23 6.42 -3.86
CA HIS A 60 3.38 7.56 -3.48
C HIS A 60 2.15 7.07 -2.73
N ILE A 61 1.85 7.64 -1.57
CA ILE A 61 0.64 7.37 -0.79
C ILE A 61 -0.06 8.70 -0.49
N HIS A 62 -1.37 8.74 -0.67
CA HIS A 62 -2.19 9.88 -0.27
C HIS A 62 -3.55 9.42 0.24
N GLY A 63 -4.08 10.12 1.23
CA GLY A 63 -5.40 9.86 1.77
C GLY A 63 -5.79 10.87 2.82
N GLY A 64 -7.09 11.11 2.94
CA GLY A 64 -7.66 12.08 3.88
C GLY A 64 -7.55 13.53 3.39
N ASP A 65 -8.33 14.39 4.02
CA ASP A 65 -8.39 15.82 3.70
C ASP A 65 -8.61 16.71 4.94
N ALA A 66 -8.99 16.14 6.09
CA ALA A 66 -9.10 16.84 7.36
C ALA A 66 -8.79 15.89 8.54
N SER A 67 -8.10 16.37 9.56
CA SER A 67 -7.71 15.57 10.74
C SER A 67 -8.89 15.20 11.65
N ASN A 68 -9.98 15.96 11.59
CA ASN A 68 -11.20 15.72 12.37
C ASN A 68 -12.26 14.90 11.60
N ARG A 69 -11.88 14.26 10.49
CA ARG A 69 -12.77 13.44 9.66
C ARG A 69 -12.15 12.08 9.41
N ILE A 70 -12.96 11.02 9.52
CA ILE A 70 -12.55 9.67 9.15
C ILE A 70 -12.27 9.66 7.65
N CYS A 71 -11.08 9.19 7.28
CA CYS A 71 -10.63 9.18 5.90
C CYS A 71 -11.44 8.18 5.06
N ALA A 72 -12.11 8.64 4.01
CA ALA A 72 -12.93 7.79 3.14
C ALA A 72 -12.17 7.24 1.92
N CYS A 73 -10.98 7.74 1.61
CA CYS A 73 -10.23 7.30 0.44
C CYS A 73 -8.72 7.38 0.69
N CYS A 74 -8.01 6.30 0.35
CA CYS A 74 -6.56 6.28 0.35
C CYS A 74 -6.06 5.57 -0.91
N GLU A 75 -5.05 6.14 -1.58
CA GLU A 75 -4.47 5.62 -2.81
C GLU A 75 -2.95 5.51 -2.68
N LEU A 76 -2.44 4.34 -3.07
CA LEU A 76 -1.03 3.96 -3.06
C LEU A 76 -0.59 3.64 -4.49
N HIS A 77 0.46 4.30 -4.96
CA HIS A 77 1.14 3.95 -6.21
C HIS A 77 2.37 3.12 -5.87
N MET A 78 2.53 2.03 -6.60
CA MET A 78 3.68 1.15 -6.45
C MET A 78 4.25 0.72 -7.79
N ASP A 79 5.52 0.37 -7.78
CA ASP A 79 6.24 -0.17 -8.93
C ASP A 79 6.84 -1.53 -8.57
N ILE A 80 6.73 -2.49 -9.48
CA ILE A 80 7.36 -3.82 -9.37
C ILE A 80 8.25 -4.02 -10.59
N ARG A 81 9.49 -4.44 -10.34
CA ARG A 81 10.48 -4.76 -11.38
C ARG A 81 10.78 -6.25 -11.29
N PRO A 82 10.15 -7.10 -12.14
CA PRO A 82 10.41 -8.53 -12.14
C PRO A 82 11.81 -8.84 -12.71
N LEU A 83 12.30 -10.04 -12.45
CA LEU A 83 13.42 -10.61 -13.19
C LEU A 83 12.93 -11.17 -14.55
N PRO A 84 13.77 -11.20 -15.60
CA PRO A 84 13.42 -11.79 -16.88
C PRO A 84 13.19 -13.31 -16.81
#